data_AF-A0A524M276-F1
#
_entry.id   AF-A0A524M276-F1
#
_cell.length_a   1.000
_cell.length_b   1.000
_cell.length_c   1.000
_cell.angle_alpha   90.00
_cell.angle_beta   90.00
_cell.angle_gamma   90.00
#
_symmetry.space_group_name_H-M   'P 1'
#
loop_
_entity.id
_entity.type
_entity.pdbx_description
1 polymer ?
#
loop_
_entity_poly.entity_id
_entity_poly.type
_entity_poly.pdbx_seq_one_letter_code
_entity_poly.pdbx_strand_id
1 'polypeptide(L)' 'GYLLWDSSYSEFYFTEKFWPEFTVDEFTSVVMGFTKRDRRFGS' A
#
# COMPACT_ATOMS: atom_id res chain seq x y z
N GLY A 1 8.51 10.98 12.62
CA GLY A 1 7.54 10.10 11.96
C GLY A 1 7.65 10.31 10.46
N TYR A 2 7.63 9.25 9.68
CA TYR A 2 7.70 9.32 8.22
C TYR A 2 6.30 9.65 7.65
N LEU A 3 6.19 10.67 6.80
CA LEU A 3 4.98 11.07 6.07
C LEU A 3 3.70 11.28 6.92
N LEU A 4 3.81 11.88 8.10
CA LEU A 4 2.67 12.06 9.02
C LEU A 4 1.48 12.83 8.41
N TRP A 5 1.73 13.92 7.69
CA TRP A 5 0.68 14.74 7.08
C TRP A 5 0.24 14.17 5.73
N ASP A 6 1.20 13.82 4.88
CA ASP A 6 0.95 13.33 3.52
C ASP A 6 0.25 11.96 3.51
N SER A 7 0.43 11.16 4.57
CA SER A 7 -0.18 9.84 4.69
C SER A 7 -1.57 9.84 5.33
N SER A 8 -2.16 11.01 5.60
CA SER A 8 -3.47 11.15 6.26
C SER A 8 -4.62 10.42 5.55
N TYR A 9 -4.54 10.30 4.23
CA TYR A 9 -5.51 9.58 3.39
C TYR A 9 -4.91 8.39 2.64
N SER A 10 -3.69 7.98 3.00
CA SER A 10 -3.02 6.86 2.32
C SER A 10 -3.53 5.52 2.85
N GLU A 11 -3.66 4.54 1.97
CA GLU A 11 -3.89 3.16 2.38
C GLU A 11 -2.55 2.48 2.67
N PHE A 12 -2.47 1.84 3.83
CA PHE A 12 -1.29 1.07 4.20
C PHE A 12 -1.44 -0.40 3.77
N TYR A 13 -0.36 -0.96 3.26
CA TYR A 13 -0.22 -2.39 3.01
C TYR A 13 0.96 -2.90 3.81
N PHE A 14 0.72 -3.96 4.59
CA PHE A 14 1.74 -4.62 5.40
C PHE A 14 1.92 -6.04 4.90
N THR A 15 3.18 -6.46 4.71
CA THR A 15 3.54 -7.83 4.35
C THR A 15 4.33 -8.47 5.48
N GLU A 16 4.15 -9.77 5.68
CA GLU A 16 4.88 -10.57 6.66
C GLU A 16 6.29 -10.96 6.15
N LYS A 17 6.58 -10.71 4.87
CA LYS A 17 7.87 -11.03 4.26
C LYS A 17 8.96 -10.03 4.64
N PHE A 18 10.19 -10.54 4.73
CA PHE A 18 11.35 -9.68 4.91
C PHE A 18 11.71 -8.97 3.59
N TRP A 19 12.37 -7.82 3.71
CA TRP A 19 12.76 -7.00 2.55
C TRP A 19 13.53 -7.77 1.45
N PRO A 20 14.47 -8.69 1.76
CA PRO A 20 15.18 -9.46 0.73
C PRO A 20 14.29 -10.45 -0.04
N GLU A 21 13.13 -10.81 0.52
CA GLU A 21 12.19 -11.78 -0.06
C GLU A 21 11.06 -11.10 -0.83
N PHE A 22 10.96 -9.77 -0.76
CA PHE A 22 9.93 -9.01 -1.43
C PHE A 22 10.27 -8.87 -2.93
N THR A 23 9.42 -9.45 -3.78
CA THR A 23 9.67 -9.52 -5.22
C THR A 23 8.85 -8.52 -6.02
N VAL A 24 9.25 -8.29 -7.28
CA VAL A 24 8.55 -7.40 -8.22
C VAL A 24 7.13 -7.89 -8.53
N ASP A 25 6.92 -9.20 -8.62
CA ASP A 25 5.61 -9.80 -8.87
C ASP A 25 4.65 -9.52 -7.71
N GLU A 26 5.18 -9.54 -6.49
CA GLU A 26 4.44 -9.28 -5.28
C GLU A 26 4.09 -7.80 -5.16
N PHE A 27 5.06 -6.91 -5.43
CA PHE A 27 4.78 -5.48 -5.56
C PHE A 27 3.67 -5.21 -6.58
N THR A 28 3.75 -5.84 -7.75
CA THR A 28 2.76 -5.71 -8.83
C THR A 28 1.38 -6.18 -8.38
N SER A 29 1.31 -7.31 -7.66
CA SER A 29 0.07 -7.84 -7.09
C SER A 29 -0.55 -6.90 -6.05
N VAL A 30 0.29 -6.30 -5.19
CA VAL A 30 -0.13 -5.32 -4.19
C VAL A 30 -0.68 -4.05 -4.84
N VAL A 31 -0.02 -3.54 -5.87
CA VAL A 31 -0.49 -2.36 -6.62
C VAL A 31 -1.80 -2.66 -7.33
N MET A 32 -1.94 -3.83 -7.96
CA MET A 32 -3.23 -4.22 -8.56
C MET A 32 -4.35 -4.30 -7.51
N GLY A 33 -4.06 -4.88 -6.34
CA GLY A 33 -5.00 -4.92 -5.22
C GLY A 33 -5.38 -3.53 -4.70
N PHE A 34 -4.43 -2.60 -4.65
CA PHE A 34 -4.65 -1.20 -4.30
C PHE A 34 -5.55 -0.48 -5.32
N THR A 35 -5.34 -0.68 -6.63
CA THR A 35 -6.17 -0.04 -7.67
C THR A 35 -7.61 -0.57 -7.71
N LYS A 36 -7.86 -1.78 -7.22
CA LYS A 36 -9.19 -2.41 -7.21
C LYS A 36 -10.03 -2.06 -5.98
N ARG A 37 -9.44 -1.42 -4.97
CA ARG A 37 -10.17 -1.04 -3.75
C ARG A 37 -11.05 0.17 -4.03
N ASP A 38 -12.31 0.07 -3.60
CA ASP A 38 -13.28 1.15 -3.76
C ASP A 38 -12.95 2.27 -2.76
N ARG A 39 -12.29 3.31 -3.27
CA ARG A 39 -11.84 4.45 -2.48
C ARG A 39 -13.04 5.32 -2.14
N ARG A 40 -13.50 5.20 -0.90
CA ARG A 40 -14.42 6.17 -0.31
C ARG A 40 -13.66 7.46 -0.03
N PHE A 41 -13.64 8.37 -1.00
CA PHE A 41 -13.25 9.76 -0.76
C PHE A 41 -14.28 10.37 0.20
N GLY A 42 -13.96 10.40 1.49
CA GLY A 42 -14.71 11.21 2.46
C GLY A 42 -14.53 12.69 2.14
N SER A 43 -15.64 13.44 2.19
CA SER A 43 -15.73 14.88 1.93
C SER A 43 -14.79 15.72 2.80
#